data_AF-A0A7W2T7U1-F1
#
_entry.id   AF-A0A7W2T7U1-F1
#
_cell.length_a   1.000
_cell.length_b   1.000
_cell.length_c   1.000
_cell.angle_alpha   90.00
_cell.angle_beta   90.00
_cell.angle_gamma   90.00
#
_symmetry.space_group_name_H-M   'P 1'
#
loop_
_entity.id
_entity.type
_entity.pdbx_description
1 polymer ?
#
loop_
_entity_poly.entity_id
_entity_poly.type
_entity_poly.pdbx_seq_one_letter_code
_entity_poly.pdbx_strand_id
1 'polypeptide(L)'
;MNKDYLIEFNRSIISLALISALTACGGSSSSSTKTPTIAPPPAPVLIQTVIKGKAIKGTIANAVVTVYKYVDRKAVKLEDAELAASSIITEDDGSYTITLLDYDGAIKVELSVGENTTMICHAPAGCGELAHGATIALATVDPTLVLSAISTVGSDNAGTANVNISAVTHLAAALIEADESGVSETTIQAHSSIIANAFNIMSSLKALEPTAVENATSVAGEDNVNELRYGLINAGIMSVLFAGQENTTGVLSDRLADVIEDIVEHNGALLVHQDDNDEGFELSLVEVLDSAGDVAAAAAQAIAADKILSTQDNSEILSELDQ
;
A
#
# COMPACT_ATOMS: atom_id res chain seq x y z
N MET A 1 -1.95 44.79 43.07
CA MET A 1 -2.95 44.49 44.13
C MET A 1 -3.05 42.98 44.24
N ASN A 2 -2.71 42.47 45.43
CA ASN A 2 -2.61 41.06 45.81
C ASN A 2 -3.82 40.21 45.42
N LYS A 3 -3.54 38.95 45.03
CA LYS A 3 -3.91 37.80 45.87
C LYS A 3 -3.14 36.55 45.47
N ASP A 4 -2.48 36.02 46.48
CA ASP A 4 -1.82 34.72 46.56
C ASP A 4 -2.75 33.58 46.18
N TYR A 5 -2.22 32.56 45.50
CA TYR A 5 -2.61 31.18 45.73
C TYR A 5 -1.41 30.25 45.47
N LEU A 6 -0.72 29.91 46.56
CA LEU A 6 0.23 28.80 46.65
C LEU A 6 -0.57 27.54 47.00
N ILE A 7 -0.42 26.47 46.23
CA ILE A 7 -0.64 25.11 46.70
C ILE A 7 0.58 24.28 46.28
N GLU A 8 1.43 23.95 47.25
CA GLU A 8 2.39 22.86 47.17
C GLU A 8 1.63 21.53 47.18
N PHE A 9 2.03 20.58 46.34
CA PHE A 9 1.62 19.18 46.48
C PHE A 9 2.82 18.25 46.47
N ASN A 10 2.91 17.49 47.55
CA ASN A 10 4.04 16.73 48.04
C ASN A 10 4.53 15.62 47.10
N ARG A 11 5.86 15.47 47.03
CA ARG A 11 6.56 14.26 46.59
C ARG A 11 6.19 13.10 47.51
N SER A 12 5.55 12.05 46.99
CA SER A 12 5.41 10.77 47.68
C SER A 12 6.28 9.72 47.00
N ILE A 13 7.42 9.41 47.63
CA ILE A 13 8.23 8.23 47.39
C ILE A 13 7.67 7.15 48.34
N ILE A 14 7.18 6.03 47.80
CA ILE A 14 6.86 4.85 48.60
C ILE A 14 7.75 3.71 48.12
N SER A 15 8.90 3.58 48.78
CA SER A 15 9.71 2.38 48.82
C SER A 15 9.16 1.47 49.91
N LEU A 16 8.71 0.26 49.55
CA LEU A 16 8.45 -0.81 50.52
C LEU A 16 9.38 -1.99 50.23
N ALA A 17 10.49 -2.04 50.97
CA ALA A 17 11.33 -3.22 51.13
C ALA A 17 10.77 -4.07 52.27
N LEU A 18 10.43 -5.33 52.01
CA LEU A 18 10.11 -6.32 53.03
C LEU A 18 11.20 -7.38 53.06
N ILE A 19 12.13 -7.20 54.01
CA ILE A 19 13.05 -8.23 54.48
C ILE A 19 12.31 -9.01 55.57
N SER A 20 12.16 -10.33 55.39
CA SER A 20 11.68 -11.22 56.44
C SER A 20 12.73 -12.31 56.67
N ALA A 21 13.21 -12.37 57.91
CA ALA A 21 14.30 -13.20 58.38
C ALA A 21 13.97 -14.70 58.36
N LEU A 22 15.02 -15.50 58.14
CA LEU A 22 15.04 -16.94 58.27
C LEU A 22 14.69 -17.36 59.71
N THR A 23 13.77 -18.32 59.85
CA THR A 23 13.71 -19.20 61.02
C THR A 23 13.91 -20.64 60.54
N ALA A 24 14.92 -21.29 61.11
CA ALA A 24 15.26 -22.68 60.92
C ALA A 24 14.67 -23.51 62.08
N CYS A 25 13.96 -24.59 61.75
CA CYS A 25 13.75 -25.82 62.55
C CYS A 25 12.92 -26.74 61.64
N GLY A 26 13.37 -27.92 61.19
CA GLY A 26 13.72 -29.09 61.99
C GLY A 26 12.66 -30.17 61.72
N GLY A 27 13.01 -31.22 60.97
CA GLY A 27 12.07 -32.32 60.69
C GLY A 27 12.53 -33.27 59.58
N SER A 28 13.35 -34.24 59.95
CA SER A 28 13.74 -35.38 59.10
C SER A 28 12.55 -36.31 58.88
N SER A 29 12.14 -36.51 57.62
CA SER A 29 11.42 -37.71 57.19
C SER A 29 11.65 -37.96 55.70
N SER A 30 12.07 -39.17 55.38
CA SER A 30 12.42 -39.64 54.05
C SER A 30 11.16 -39.90 53.22
N SER A 31 10.85 -39.01 52.28
CA SER A 31 10.02 -39.32 51.13
C SER A 31 10.45 -38.42 49.96
N SER A 32 10.80 -39.05 48.84
CA SER A 32 11.24 -38.41 47.60
C SER A 32 10.16 -37.48 47.02
N THR A 33 10.15 -36.22 47.46
CA THR A 33 9.33 -35.15 46.91
C THR A 33 10.09 -34.45 45.79
N LYS A 34 9.59 -34.60 44.56
CA LYS A 34 9.99 -33.81 43.41
C LYS A 34 9.86 -32.34 43.74
N THR A 35 10.91 -31.56 43.46
CA THR A 35 10.91 -30.10 43.51
C THR A 35 9.68 -29.57 42.77
N PRO A 36 8.90 -28.62 43.32
CA PRO A 36 7.83 -27.99 42.55
C PRO A 36 8.48 -27.20 41.43
N THR A 37 8.37 -27.70 40.20
CA THR A 37 8.70 -26.91 39.02
C THR A 37 7.66 -25.81 38.92
N ILE A 38 8.02 -24.58 39.30
CA ILE A 38 7.22 -23.41 38.96
C ILE A 38 7.20 -23.36 37.43
N ALA A 39 6.02 -23.59 36.84
CA ALA A 39 5.86 -23.43 35.41
C ALA A 39 6.28 -22.00 35.04
N PRO A 40 7.07 -21.79 33.96
CA PRO A 40 7.35 -20.45 33.49
C PRO A 40 6.03 -19.70 33.29
N PRO A 41 5.97 -18.39 33.58
CA PRO A 41 4.83 -17.58 33.18
C PRO A 41 4.49 -17.87 31.71
N PRO A 42 3.20 -17.98 31.32
CA PRO A 42 2.84 -18.12 29.92
C PRO A 42 3.53 -17.02 29.11
N ALA A 43 4.15 -17.39 27.98
CA ALA A 43 4.70 -16.41 27.08
C ALA A 43 3.60 -15.39 26.70
N PRO A 44 3.91 -14.09 26.60
CA PRO A 44 2.96 -13.10 26.12
C PRO A 44 2.40 -13.55 24.76
N VAL A 45 1.08 -13.52 24.61
CA VAL A 45 0.44 -13.75 23.30
C VAL A 45 0.56 -12.45 22.53
N LEU A 46 1.36 -12.45 21.47
CA LEU A 46 1.49 -11.29 20.59
C LEU A 46 0.17 -11.09 19.83
N ILE A 47 -0.31 -9.86 19.77
CA ILE A 47 -1.41 -9.42 18.92
C ILE A 47 -0.92 -9.49 17.47
N GLN A 48 -1.73 -10.07 16.59
CA GLN A 48 -1.41 -10.18 15.17
C GLN A 48 -2.36 -9.30 14.35
N THR A 49 -1.78 -8.53 13.43
CA THR A 49 -2.53 -7.80 12.41
C THR A 49 -2.12 -8.30 11.04
N VAL A 50 -3.08 -8.84 10.30
CA VAL A 50 -2.89 -9.35 8.94
C VAL A 50 -3.09 -8.19 7.95
N ILE A 51 -2.08 -7.88 7.16
CA ILE A 51 -2.22 -6.94 6.04
C ILE A 51 -2.41 -7.76 4.78
N LYS A 52 -3.44 -7.43 4.01
CA LYS A 52 -3.68 -7.96 2.67
C LYS A 52 -3.55 -6.83 1.68
N GLY A 53 -3.03 -7.12 0.50
CA GLY A 53 -2.94 -6.12 -0.55
C GLY A 53 -2.71 -6.76 -1.90
N LYS A 54 -2.87 -5.95 -2.93
CA LYS A 54 -2.51 -6.28 -4.30
C LYS A 54 -1.64 -5.20 -4.93
N ALA A 55 -0.71 -5.61 -5.78
CA ALA A 55 0.13 -4.75 -6.59
C ALA A 55 -0.44 -4.64 -8.02
N ILE A 56 -1.09 -3.51 -8.36
CA ILE A 56 -2.02 -3.41 -9.52
C ILE A 56 -1.59 -2.35 -10.58
N LYS A 57 -0.33 -1.91 -10.59
CA LYS A 57 0.20 -1.13 -11.74
C LYS A 57 0.71 -2.08 -12.83
N GLY A 58 -0.18 -2.64 -13.64
CA GLY A 58 0.15 -3.95 -14.19
C GLY A 58 0.03 -4.97 -13.07
N THR A 59 -0.55 -6.15 -13.25
CA THR A 59 -0.42 -7.16 -12.18
C THR A 59 1.07 -7.43 -11.95
N ILE A 60 1.62 -7.04 -10.80
CA ILE A 60 3.06 -7.15 -10.50
C ILE A 60 3.32 -8.43 -9.70
N ALA A 61 3.94 -9.40 -10.33
CA ALA A 61 4.27 -10.70 -9.74
C ALA A 61 5.73 -10.78 -9.31
N ASN A 62 6.01 -11.58 -8.28
CA ASN A 62 7.36 -11.87 -7.76
C ASN A 62 8.13 -10.62 -7.30
N ALA A 63 7.44 -9.56 -6.89
CA ALA A 63 8.07 -8.37 -6.33
C ALA A 63 8.35 -8.55 -4.84
N VAL A 64 9.43 -7.95 -4.35
CA VAL A 64 9.79 -8.02 -2.93
C VAL A 64 8.95 -7.01 -2.16
N VAL A 65 8.26 -7.47 -1.12
CA VAL A 65 7.43 -6.63 -0.26
C VAL A 65 8.16 -6.36 1.05
N THR A 66 8.39 -5.08 1.35
CA THR A 66 9.02 -4.62 2.59
C THR A 66 8.06 -3.72 3.37
N VAL A 67 8.04 -3.88 4.70
CA VAL A 67 7.19 -3.05 5.57
C VAL A 67 8.06 -2.19 6.46
N TYR A 68 7.63 -0.94 6.64
CA TYR A 68 8.26 0.03 7.49
C TYR A 68 7.27 0.56 8.51
N LYS A 69 7.75 0.80 9.72
CA LYS A 69 7.09 1.62 10.74
C LYS A 69 7.62 3.05 10.69
N TYR A 70 6.93 3.98 11.31
CA TYR A 70 7.40 5.36 11.44
C TYR A 70 7.94 5.63 12.84
N VAL A 71 9.22 6.02 12.92
CA VAL A 71 9.89 6.47 14.15
C VAL A 71 10.49 7.83 13.90
N ASP A 72 10.17 8.82 14.73
CA ASP A 72 10.63 10.22 14.57
C ASP A 72 10.39 10.77 13.15
N ARG A 73 9.22 10.46 12.58
CA ARG A 73 8.78 10.83 11.21
C ARG A 73 9.58 10.18 10.08
N LYS A 74 10.41 9.18 10.36
CA LYS A 74 11.17 8.43 9.34
C LYS A 74 10.67 7.01 9.21
N ALA A 75 10.58 6.53 7.98
CA ALA A 75 10.35 5.12 7.72
C ALA A 75 11.56 4.30 8.23
N VAL A 76 11.29 3.34 9.12
CA VAL A 76 12.25 2.39 9.66
C VAL A 76 11.74 1.01 9.33
N LYS A 77 12.57 0.20 8.66
CA LYS A 77 12.19 -1.16 8.24
C LYS A 77 11.82 -1.98 9.47
N LEU A 78 10.73 -2.74 9.37
CA LEU A 78 10.35 -3.71 10.39
C LEU A 78 11.32 -4.89 10.34
N GLU A 79 11.76 -5.33 11.51
CA GLU A 79 12.70 -6.43 11.65
C GLU A 79 11.96 -7.79 11.68
N ASP A 80 12.69 -8.89 11.48
CA ASP A 80 12.13 -10.26 11.49
C ASP A 80 11.37 -10.61 12.78
N ALA A 81 11.70 -9.96 13.90
CA ALA A 81 11.00 -10.17 15.17
C ALA A 81 9.62 -9.49 15.23
N GLU A 82 9.35 -8.56 14.31
CA GLU A 82 8.12 -7.76 14.22
C GLU A 82 7.16 -8.30 13.13
N LEU A 83 7.60 -9.34 12.40
CA LEU A 83 6.89 -9.98 11.30
C LEU A 83 6.77 -11.48 11.55
N ALA A 84 5.66 -12.11 11.13
CA ALA A 84 5.54 -13.57 11.19
C ALA A 84 6.35 -14.28 10.09
N ALA A 85 6.74 -13.56 9.03
CA ALA A 85 7.52 -14.06 7.91
C ALA A 85 8.68 -13.09 7.59
N SER A 86 9.86 -13.64 7.31
CA SER A 86 11.09 -12.87 7.05
C SER A 86 11.23 -12.39 5.60
N SER A 87 10.42 -12.94 4.69
CA SER A 87 10.41 -12.56 3.28
C SER A 87 9.00 -12.70 2.74
N ILE A 88 8.55 -11.69 2.01
CA ILE A 88 7.22 -11.59 1.44
C ILE A 88 7.41 -11.19 -0.02
N ILE A 89 6.81 -11.96 -0.91
CA ILE A 89 6.81 -11.71 -2.35
C ILE A 89 5.36 -11.61 -2.83
N THR A 90 5.12 -10.83 -3.88
CA THR A 90 3.81 -10.85 -4.54
C THR A 90 3.61 -12.15 -5.31
N GLU A 91 2.39 -12.68 -5.25
CA GLU A 91 1.93 -13.83 -6.01
C GLU A 91 1.72 -13.47 -7.49
N ASP A 92 1.40 -14.47 -8.33
CA ASP A 92 1.18 -14.28 -9.77
C ASP A 92 0.04 -13.31 -10.10
N ASP A 93 -0.97 -13.20 -9.22
CA ASP A 93 -2.08 -12.24 -9.33
C ASP A 93 -1.78 -10.89 -8.66
N GLY A 94 -0.52 -10.67 -8.25
CA GLY A 94 -0.06 -9.48 -7.57
C GLY A 94 -0.48 -9.39 -6.10
N SER A 95 -1.20 -10.37 -5.57
CA SER A 95 -1.60 -10.38 -4.16
C SER A 95 -0.41 -10.64 -3.24
N TYR A 96 -0.51 -10.17 -2.00
CA TYR A 96 0.45 -10.47 -0.95
C TYR A 96 -0.24 -10.43 0.42
N THR A 97 0.38 -11.09 1.39
CA THR A 97 -0.08 -11.08 2.78
C THR A 97 1.08 -10.89 3.73
N ILE A 98 0.91 -10.02 4.72
CA ILE A 98 1.87 -9.71 5.77
C ILE A 98 1.19 -9.98 7.11
N THR A 99 1.90 -10.50 8.09
CA THR A 99 1.39 -10.59 9.46
C THR A 99 2.34 -9.83 10.37
N LEU A 100 1.87 -8.68 10.88
CA LEU A 100 2.56 -7.86 11.86
C LEU A 100 2.34 -8.41 13.26
N LEU A 101 3.38 -8.29 14.09
CA LEU A 101 3.36 -8.71 15.49
C LEU A 101 3.42 -7.49 16.41
N ASP A 102 2.43 -7.34 17.29
CA ASP A 102 2.37 -6.31 18.36
C ASP A 102 2.61 -4.87 17.88
N TYR A 103 2.12 -4.52 16.69
CA TYR A 103 2.28 -3.17 16.13
C TYR A 103 0.93 -2.49 15.91
N ASP A 104 0.85 -1.24 16.35
CA ASP A 104 -0.26 -0.31 16.15
C ASP A 104 0.33 1.05 15.71
N GLY A 105 -0.20 1.60 14.62
CA GLY A 105 0.21 2.89 14.07
C GLY A 105 0.27 2.91 12.55
N ALA A 106 0.92 3.94 12.01
CA ALA A 106 1.16 4.07 10.58
C ALA A 106 2.22 3.08 10.10
N ILE A 107 2.01 2.52 8.91
CA ILE A 107 2.98 1.71 8.19
C ILE A 107 3.12 2.18 6.76
N LYS A 108 4.30 1.94 6.18
CA LYS A 108 4.53 1.96 4.74
C LYS A 108 4.73 0.53 4.29
N VAL A 109 3.99 0.11 3.27
CA VAL A 109 4.29 -1.10 2.52
C VAL A 109 4.91 -0.67 1.20
N GLU A 110 6.06 -1.24 0.88
CA GLU A 110 6.86 -0.91 -0.29
C GLU A 110 7.09 -2.16 -1.11
N LEU A 111 6.94 -2.03 -2.41
CA LEU A 111 7.27 -3.01 -3.41
C LEU A 111 8.58 -2.58 -4.07
N SER A 112 9.54 -3.49 -4.13
CA SER A 112 10.77 -3.33 -4.91
C SER A 112 10.98 -4.49 -5.87
N VAL A 113 11.73 -4.22 -6.94
CA VAL A 113 12.03 -5.21 -7.98
C VAL A 113 13.07 -6.21 -7.47
N GLY A 114 12.68 -7.48 -7.43
CA GLY A 114 13.56 -8.63 -7.25
C GLY A 114 13.98 -9.27 -8.57
N GLU A 115 14.76 -10.35 -8.50
CA GLU A 115 15.38 -11.02 -9.66
C GLU A 115 14.37 -11.48 -10.73
N ASN A 116 13.18 -11.91 -10.32
CA ASN A 116 12.15 -12.46 -11.21
C ASN A 116 10.89 -11.58 -11.28
N THR A 117 10.97 -10.33 -10.83
CA THR A 117 9.78 -9.48 -10.81
C THR A 117 9.34 -9.14 -12.23
N THR A 118 8.05 -9.31 -12.46
CA THR A 118 7.41 -9.02 -13.75
C THR A 118 6.15 -8.20 -13.55
N MET A 119 5.76 -7.47 -14.57
CA MET A 119 4.46 -6.79 -14.63
C MET A 119 3.83 -7.00 -16.00
N ILE A 120 2.51 -6.80 -16.12
CA ILE A 120 1.82 -6.85 -17.41
C ILE A 120 1.63 -5.44 -17.97
N CYS A 121 1.88 -5.26 -19.27
CA CYS A 121 1.59 -4.02 -19.96
C CYS A 121 0.08 -3.85 -20.21
N HIS A 122 -0.60 -3.12 -19.35
CA HIS A 122 -2.02 -2.74 -19.45
C HIS A 122 -2.28 -1.54 -20.37
N ALA A 123 -1.25 -0.85 -20.88
CA ALA A 123 -1.45 0.29 -21.79
C ALA A 123 -1.98 -0.23 -23.15
N PRO A 124 -3.14 0.25 -23.67
CA PRO A 124 -3.69 -0.24 -24.93
C PRO A 124 -2.76 0.02 -26.12
N ALA A 125 -2.03 1.14 -26.10
CA ALA A 125 -1.04 1.48 -27.10
C ALA A 125 0.28 0.68 -26.97
N GLY A 126 0.45 -0.09 -25.89
CA GLY A 126 1.69 -0.75 -25.54
C GLY A 126 2.56 0.05 -24.56
N CYS A 127 3.63 -0.57 -24.10
CA CYS A 127 4.60 -0.04 -23.15
C CYS A 127 5.96 -0.04 -23.85
N GLY A 128 6.31 1.08 -24.49
CA GLY A 128 7.48 1.13 -25.37
C GLY A 128 7.34 0.18 -26.56
N GLU A 129 8.29 -0.73 -26.69
CA GLU A 129 8.31 -1.79 -27.71
C GLU A 129 7.37 -2.97 -27.42
N LEU A 130 6.80 -3.04 -26.21
CA LEU A 130 5.97 -4.15 -25.77
C LEU A 130 4.50 -3.90 -26.06
N ALA A 131 3.82 -4.87 -26.67
CA ALA A 131 2.39 -4.79 -26.94
C ALA A 131 1.55 -4.85 -25.65
N HIS A 132 0.30 -4.40 -25.74
CA HIS A 132 -0.70 -4.62 -24.69
C HIS A 132 -0.80 -6.11 -24.31
N GLY A 133 -0.88 -6.39 -23.01
CA GLY A 133 -0.90 -7.72 -22.42
C GLY A 133 0.45 -8.43 -22.36
N ALA A 134 1.53 -7.85 -22.92
CA ALA A 134 2.86 -8.44 -22.83
C ALA A 134 3.44 -8.32 -21.41
N THR A 135 4.22 -9.33 -21.02
CA THR A 135 4.98 -9.31 -19.78
C THR A 135 6.22 -8.41 -19.91
N ILE A 136 6.39 -7.49 -18.97
CA ILE A 136 7.56 -6.64 -18.79
C ILE A 136 8.45 -7.28 -17.71
N ALA A 137 9.69 -7.59 -18.05
CA ALA A 137 10.68 -8.13 -17.12
C ALA A 137 11.37 -6.98 -16.37
N LEU A 138 10.76 -6.53 -15.25
CA LEU A 138 11.20 -5.35 -14.49
C LEU A 138 12.66 -5.47 -14.03
N ALA A 139 13.12 -6.65 -13.61
CA ALA A 139 14.51 -6.87 -13.22
C ALA A 139 15.54 -6.50 -14.31
N THR A 140 15.12 -6.48 -15.58
CA THR A 140 15.98 -6.14 -16.72
C THR A 140 15.81 -4.69 -17.16
N VAL A 141 14.56 -4.23 -17.27
CA VAL A 141 14.26 -2.94 -17.90
C VAL A 141 14.16 -1.81 -16.88
N ASP A 142 13.74 -2.10 -15.66
CA ASP A 142 13.55 -1.08 -14.62
C ASP A 142 13.77 -1.68 -13.21
N PRO A 143 15.03 -2.05 -12.87
CA PRO A 143 15.35 -2.70 -11.60
C PRO A 143 15.25 -1.76 -10.39
N THR A 144 15.07 -0.46 -10.63
CA THR A 144 15.01 0.59 -9.61
C THR A 144 13.59 1.00 -9.26
N LEU A 145 12.58 0.49 -9.98
CA LEU A 145 11.18 0.77 -9.69
C LEU A 145 10.84 0.42 -8.24
N VAL A 146 10.27 1.41 -7.56
CA VAL A 146 9.68 1.26 -6.23
C VAL A 146 8.27 1.81 -6.28
N LEU A 147 7.33 1.09 -5.67
CA LEU A 147 5.98 1.57 -5.42
C LEU A 147 5.67 1.42 -3.94
N SER A 148 4.82 2.27 -3.40
CA SER A 148 4.49 2.22 -1.98
C SER A 148 3.05 2.60 -1.70
N ALA A 149 2.60 2.24 -0.52
CA ALA A 149 1.34 2.70 0.05
C ALA A 149 1.54 2.92 1.55
N ILE A 150 0.90 3.94 2.11
CA ILE A 150 0.92 4.23 3.53
C ILE A 150 -0.48 4.07 4.10
N SER A 151 -0.59 3.31 5.19
CA SER A 151 -1.85 3.07 5.88
C SER A 151 -1.67 3.03 7.38
N THR A 152 -2.76 2.84 8.11
CA THR A 152 -2.78 2.65 9.56
C THR A 152 -3.21 1.23 9.88
N VAL A 153 -2.50 0.60 10.81
CA VAL A 153 -2.75 -0.76 11.31
C VAL A 153 -2.87 -0.72 12.83
N GLY A 154 -3.62 -1.65 13.41
CA GLY A 154 -3.83 -1.66 14.86
C GLY A 154 -4.97 -2.58 15.27
N SER A 155 -5.22 -2.66 16.58
CA SER A 155 -6.24 -3.56 17.15
C SER A 155 -7.67 -3.21 16.69
N ASP A 156 -7.88 -1.94 16.31
CA ASP A 156 -9.19 -1.45 15.86
C ASP A 156 -9.56 -1.94 14.45
N ASN A 157 -8.61 -2.46 13.68
CA ASN A 157 -8.85 -3.04 12.35
C ASN A 157 -9.34 -4.50 12.40
N ALA A 158 -9.86 -4.97 13.54
CA ALA A 158 -10.29 -6.35 13.74
C ALA A 158 -9.23 -7.40 13.32
N GLY A 159 -7.95 -7.04 13.41
CA GLY A 159 -6.82 -7.89 13.02
C GLY A 159 -6.62 -8.04 11.51
N THR A 160 -7.30 -7.29 10.64
CA THR A 160 -7.03 -7.27 9.18
C THR A 160 -7.04 -5.86 8.59
N ALA A 161 -6.03 -5.50 7.80
CA ALA A 161 -5.97 -4.23 7.08
C ALA A 161 -5.72 -4.46 5.58
N ASN A 162 -6.31 -3.60 4.74
CA ASN A 162 -6.07 -3.61 3.30
C ASN A 162 -5.07 -2.50 2.93
N VAL A 163 -4.04 -2.86 2.16
CA VAL A 163 -3.01 -1.94 1.66
C VAL A 163 -2.71 -2.30 0.21
N ASN A 164 -3.44 -1.73 -0.73
CA ASN A 164 -3.13 -1.93 -2.15
C ASN A 164 -1.96 -1.04 -2.56
N ILE A 165 -1.05 -1.57 -3.39
CA ILE A 165 0.09 -0.84 -3.94
C ILE A 165 -0.19 -0.59 -5.42
N SER A 166 -0.31 0.68 -5.78
CA SER A 166 -0.57 1.11 -7.15
C SER A 166 0.13 2.44 -7.41
N ALA A 167 0.05 2.94 -8.65
CA ALA A 167 0.57 4.28 -8.96
C ALA A 167 -0.09 5.34 -8.06
N VAL A 168 -1.43 5.31 -7.95
CA VAL A 168 -2.22 6.24 -7.12
C VAL A 168 -1.80 6.20 -5.64
N THR A 169 -1.63 5.02 -5.03
CA THR A 169 -1.20 4.95 -3.62
C THR A 169 0.24 5.39 -3.44
N HIS A 170 1.08 5.24 -4.47
CA HIS A 170 2.46 5.69 -4.44
C HIS A 170 2.56 7.21 -4.47
N LEU A 171 1.77 7.89 -5.32
CA LEU A 171 1.63 9.34 -5.30
C LEU A 171 1.12 9.84 -3.94
N ALA A 172 0.10 9.18 -3.39
CA ALA A 172 -0.40 9.50 -2.05
C ALA A 172 0.67 9.30 -0.97
N ALA A 173 1.44 8.21 -1.04
CA ALA A 173 2.52 7.95 -0.09
C ALA A 173 3.60 9.04 -0.14
N ALA A 174 3.99 9.49 -1.34
CA ALA A 174 4.97 10.56 -1.51
C ALA A 174 4.50 11.87 -0.85
N LEU A 175 3.24 12.27 -1.07
CA LEU A 175 2.65 13.44 -0.40
C LEU A 175 2.62 13.32 1.12
N ILE A 176 2.25 12.14 1.63
CA ILE A 176 2.22 11.89 3.09
C ILE A 176 3.61 12.03 3.70
N GLU A 177 4.65 11.54 3.02
CA GLU A 177 6.03 11.61 3.50
C GLU A 177 6.63 13.02 3.35
N ALA A 178 6.13 13.83 2.41
CA ALA A 178 6.53 15.22 2.23
C ALA A 178 5.90 16.19 3.26
N ASP A 179 4.83 15.81 3.95
CA ASP A 179 4.15 16.67 4.93
C ASP A 179 5.05 16.96 6.14
N GLU A 180 5.30 18.25 6.40
CA GLU A 180 6.13 18.69 7.53
C GLU A 180 5.57 18.30 8.91
N SER A 181 4.25 18.11 9.00
CA SER A 181 3.54 17.62 10.20
C SER A 181 3.84 16.15 10.48
N GLY A 182 4.39 15.42 9.51
CA GLY A 182 4.77 14.02 9.60
C GLY A 182 3.63 13.03 9.35
N VAL A 183 3.96 11.75 9.41
CA VAL A 183 3.03 10.65 9.12
C VAL A 183 2.14 10.37 10.32
N SER A 184 0.82 10.55 10.14
CA SER A 184 -0.23 10.35 11.13
C SER A 184 -1.50 9.88 10.44
N GLU A 185 -2.48 9.37 11.19
CA GLU A 185 -3.78 9.01 10.62
C GLU A 185 -4.44 10.20 9.87
N THR A 186 -4.32 11.41 10.41
CA THR A 186 -4.85 12.63 9.81
C THR A 186 -4.18 12.97 8.48
N THR A 187 -2.84 12.96 8.42
CA THR A 187 -2.09 13.26 7.18
C THR A 187 -2.28 12.15 6.15
N ILE A 188 -2.33 10.89 6.57
CA ILE A 188 -2.65 9.75 5.69
C ILE A 188 -4.03 9.94 5.05
N GLN A 189 -5.06 10.23 5.84
CA GLN A 189 -6.41 10.43 5.31
C GLN A 189 -6.51 11.65 4.40
N ALA A 190 -5.90 12.78 4.77
CA ALA A 190 -5.94 14.01 4.01
C ALA A 190 -5.30 13.83 2.62
N HIS A 191 -4.05 13.37 2.56
CA HIS A 191 -3.30 13.24 1.31
C HIS A 191 -3.81 12.11 0.41
N SER A 192 -4.26 10.99 1.00
CA SER A 192 -4.94 9.94 0.23
C SER A 192 -6.22 10.47 -0.42
N SER A 193 -6.96 11.35 0.28
CA SER A 193 -8.18 11.96 -0.26
C SER A 193 -7.86 12.98 -1.37
N ILE A 194 -6.77 13.74 -1.27
CA ILE A 194 -6.35 14.68 -2.32
C ILE A 194 -6.13 13.93 -3.63
N ILE A 195 -5.32 12.87 -3.60
CA ILE A 195 -5.02 12.07 -4.80
C ILE A 195 -6.26 11.33 -5.32
N ALA A 196 -7.03 10.70 -4.44
CA ALA A 196 -8.26 10.00 -4.85
C ALA A 196 -9.26 10.94 -5.53
N ASN A 197 -9.46 12.14 -4.95
CA ASN A 197 -10.38 13.14 -5.51
C ASN A 197 -9.88 13.69 -6.85
N ALA A 198 -8.57 13.87 -7.03
CA ALA A 198 -8.01 14.34 -8.29
C ALA A 198 -8.40 13.42 -9.46
N PHE A 199 -8.45 12.10 -9.22
CA PHE A 199 -8.87 11.09 -10.21
C PHE A 199 -10.34 10.68 -10.09
N ASN A 200 -11.15 11.39 -9.30
CA ASN A 200 -12.56 11.09 -9.05
C ASN A 200 -12.84 9.67 -8.54
N ILE A 201 -11.93 9.11 -7.72
CA ILE A 201 -12.12 7.82 -7.03
C ILE A 201 -12.93 8.07 -5.76
N MET A 202 -14.23 7.75 -5.78
CA MET A 202 -15.18 8.16 -4.74
C MET A 202 -15.26 7.15 -3.58
N SER A 203 -14.13 6.88 -2.92
CA SER A 203 -14.06 6.19 -1.63
C SER A 203 -12.64 6.30 -1.05
N SER A 204 -12.43 5.72 0.14
CA SER A 204 -11.08 5.57 0.67
C SER A 204 -10.30 4.54 -0.15
N LEU A 205 -9.07 4.87 -0.57
CA LEU A 205 -8.15 3.93 -1.22
C LEU A 205 -7.84 2.69 -0.36
N LYS A 206 -8.02 2.79 0.98
CA LYS A 206 -7.89 1.66 1.91
C LYS A 206 -9.06 0.68 1.83
N ALA A 207 -10.22 1.14 1.38
CA ALA A 207 -11.45 0.36 1.32
C ALA A 207 -11.72 -0.26 -0.06
N LEU A 208 -11.00 0.19 -1.09
CA LEU A 208 -11.15 -0.27 -2.47
C LEU A 208 -10.02 -1.23 -2.85
N GLU A 209 -10.37 -2.33 -3.50
CA GLU A 209 -9.46 -3.19 -4.26
C GLU A 209 -9.54 -2.82 -5.74
N PRO A 210 -8.49 -2.26 -6.37
CA PRO A 210 -8.58 -1.87 -7.77
C PRO A 210 -8.85 -3.09 -8.67
N THR A 211 -9.76 -2.95 -9.62
CA THR A 211 -10.06 -4.03 -10.57
C THR A 211 -8.85 -4.32 -11.46
N ALA A 212 -8.57 -5.60 -11.70
CA ALA A 212 -7.58 -6.07 -12.67
C ALA A 212 -8.14 -5.92 -14.10
N VAL A 213 -7.99 -4.73 -14.68
CA VAL A 213 -8.64 -4.33 -15.95
C VAL A 213 -8.09 -5.04 -17.21
N GLU A 214 -6.97 -5.73 -17.10
CA GLU A 214 -6.42 -6.62 -18.12
C GLU A 214 -7.15 -7.95 -18.21
N ASN A 215 -7.93 -8.30 -17.19
CA ASN A 215 -8.69 -9.53 -17.12
C ASN A 215 -10.17 -9.26 -17.39
N ALA A 216 -10.64 -9.61 -18.59
CA ALA A 216 -12.04 -9.41 -18.98
C ALA A 216 -13.05 -10.08 -18.03
N THR A 217 -12.68 -11.18 -17.37
CA THR A 217 -13.55 -11.82 -16.36
C THR A 217 -13.59 -11.01 -15.08
N SER A 218 -12.46 -10.47 -14.64
CA SER A 218 -12.41 -9.55 -13.49
C SER A 218 -13.22 -8.29 -13.74
N VAL A 219 -13.10 -7.69 -14.94
CA VAL A 219 -13.91 -6.52 -15.31
C VAL A 219 -15.39 -6.88 -15.39
N ALA A 220 -15.76 -7.95 -16.10
CA ALA A 220 -17.17 -8.33 -16.24
C ALA A 220 -17.84 -8.73 -14.91
N GLY A 221 -17.06 -9.23 -13.95
CA GLY A 221 -17.54 -9.59 -12.62
C GLY A 221 -17.49 -8.48 -11.58
N GLU A 222 -17.02 -7.28 -11.95
CA GLU A 222 -16.92 -6.13 -11.06
C GLU A 222 -18.31 -5.56 -10.75
N ASP A 223 -18.59 -5.33 -9.47
CA ASP A 223 -19.88 -4.79 -8.98
C ASP A 223 -19.71 -3.45 -8.26
N ASN A 224 -18.49 -2.92 -8.20
CA ASN A 224 -18.15 -1.65 -7.59
C ASN A 224 -17.47 -0.71 -8.59
N VAL A 225 -18.24 0.27 -9.06
CA VAL A 225 -17.76 1.28 -10.02
C VAL A 225 -16.51 2.05 -9.56
N ASN A 226 -16.29 2.19 -8.24
CA ASN A 226 -15.11 2.87 -7.73
C ASN A 226 -13.86 1.99 -7.79
N GLU A 227 -14.00 0.67 -7.64
CA GLU A 227 -12.93 -0.30 -7.83
C GLU A 227 -12.56 -0.39 -9.30
N LEU A 228 -13.57 -0.41 -10.19
CA LEU A 228 -13.38 -0.33 -11.64
C LEU A 228 -12.62 0.94 -12.04
N ARG A 229 -13.13 2.10 -11.62
CA ARG A 229 -12.50 3.39 -11.89
C ARG A 229 -11.07 3.42 -11.37
N TYR A 230 -10.82 2.90 -10.17
CA TYR A 230 -9.48 2.85 -9.61
C TYR A 230 -8.55 1.98 -10.47
N GLY A 231 -9.00 0.81 -10.92
CA GLY A 231 -8.26 -0.03 -11.88
C GLY A 231 -7.94 0.70 -13.20
N LEU A 232 -8.96 1.33 -13.80
CA LEU A 232 -8.83 2.08 -15.05
C LEU A 232 -7.86 3.26 -14.92
N ILE A 233 -7.88 4.01 -13.83
CA ILE A 233 -6.94 5.11 -13.58
C ILE A 233 -5.51 4.60 -13.45
N ASN A 234 -5.26 3.49 -12.74
CA ASN A 234 -3.91 2.93 -12.65
C ASN A 234 -3.36 2.52 -14.03
N ALA A 235 -4.21 1.95 -14.89
CA ALA A 235 -3.86 1.63 -16.26
C ALA A 235 -3.67 2.89 -17.13
N GLY A 236 -4.52 3.90 -16.98
CA GLY A 236 -4.39 5.20 -17.63
C GLY A 236 -3.08 5.90 -17.29
N ILE A 237 -2.70 5.95 -16.01
CA ILE A 237 -1.39 6.48 -15.59
C ILE A 237 -0.26 5.72 -16.30
N MET A 238 -0.35 4.39 -16.39
CA MET A 238 0.68 3.63 -17.10
C MET A 238 0.76 3.96 -18.60
N SER A 239 -0.38 4.12 -19.28
CA SER A 239 -0.41 4.57 -20.67
C SER A 239 0.30 5.91 -20.84
N VAL A 240 0.05 6.87 -19.95
CA VAL A 240 0.71 8.19 -20.00
C VAL A 240 2.21 8.08 -19.71
N LEU A 241 2.63 7.28 -18.73
CA LEU A 241 4.05 7.06 -18.47
C LEU A 241 4.78 6.48 -19.68
N PHE A 242 4.16 5.60 -20.47
CA PHE A 242 4.78 5.06 -21.69
C PHE A 242 4.49 5.87 -22.95
N ALA A 243 3.67 6.93 -22.88
CA ALA A 243 3.34 7.74 -24.05
C ALA A 243 4.59 8.39 -24.63
N GLY A 244 4.79 8.21 -25.94
CA GLY A 244 5.95 8.72 -26.68
C GLY A 244 7.27 7.99 -26.40
N GLN A 245 7.27 6.92 -25.61
CA GLN A 245 8.47 6.13 -25.34
C GLN A 245 8.69 5.06 -26.41
N GLU A 246 9.91 4.99 -26.94
CA GLU A 246 10.29 3.95 -27.92
C GLU A 246 10.83 2.67 -27.27
N ASN A 247 11.22 2.74 -26.00
CA ASN A 247 11.74 1.61 -25.24
C ASN A 247 11.12 1.52 -23.83
N THR A 248 11.38 0.44 -23.10
CA THR A 248 10.88 0.23 -21.73
C THR A 248 11.89 0.51 -20.60
N THR A 249 13.13 0.92 -20.93
CA THR A 249 14.21 0.99 -19.94
C THR A 249 14.06 2.21 -19.04
N GLY A 250 13.95 2.01 -17.73
CA GLY A 250 13.84 3.06 -16.70
C GLY A 250 12.58 3.93 -16.77
N VAL A 251 11.68 3.68 -17.73
CA VAL A 251 10.54 4.57 -18.00
C VAL A 251 9.65 4.74 -16.77
N LEU A 252 9.40 3.67 -16.01
CA LEU A 252 8.50 3.76 -14.87
C LEU A 252 9.16 4.47 -13.71
N SER A 253 10.41 4.13 -13.37
CA SER A 253 11.14 4.78 -12.28
C SER A 253 11.36 6.26 -12.55
N ASP A 254 11.80 6.60 -13.76
CA ASP A 254 12.19 7.97 -14.11
C ASP A 254 10.96 8.87 -14.15
N ARG A 255 9.93 8.48 -14.91
CA ARG A 255 8.73 9.31 -15.03
C ARG A 255 7.87 9.32 -13.77
N LEU A 256 7.85 8.27 -12.95
CA LEU A 256 7.19 8.36 -11.64
C LEU A 256 7.95 9.30 -10.70
N ALA A 257 9.28 9.36 -10.77
CA ALA A 257 10.06 10.31 -9.98
C ALA A 257 9.74 11.75 -10.37
N ASP A 258 9.70 12.06 -11.68
CA ASP A 258 9.30 13.39 -12.19
C ASP A 258 7.91 13.78 -11.65
N VAL A 259 6.93 12.87 -11.77
CA VAL A 259 5.56 13.12 -11.28
C VAL A 259 5.50 13.33 -9.78
N ILE A 260 6.34 12.64 -9.01
CA ILE A 260 6.41 12.82 -7.55
C ILE A 260 6.97 14.20 -7.23
N GLU A 261 7.99 14.66 -7.95
CA GLU A 261 8.56 16.00 -7.77
C GLU A 261 7.48 17.07 -7.97
N ASP A 262 6.74 17.01 -9.08
CA ASP A 262 5.67 17.95 -9.40
C ASP A 262 4.55 17.95 -8.34
N ILE A 263 4.07 16.75 -8.01
CA ILE A 263 2.97 16.57 -7.06
C ILE A 263 3.36 17.07 -5.68
N VAL A 264 4.60 16.83 -5.24
CA VAL A 264 5.08 17.33 -3.95
C VAL A 264 5.26 18.85 -3.99
N GLU A 265 5.87 19.40 -5.04
CA GLU A 265 6.04 20.86 -5.22
C GLU A 265 4.70 21.59 -5.18
N HIS A 266 3.66 20.98 -5.77
CA HIS A 266 2.33 21.57 -5.88
C HIS A 266 1.32 21.04 -4.86
N ASN A 267 1.76 20.40 -3.77
CA ASN A 267 0.92 19.90 -2.67
C ASN A 267 -0.27 19.04 -3.13
N GLY A 268 -0.05 18.18 -4.12
CA GLY A 268 -1.04 17.25 -4.65
C GLY A 268 -1.91 17.78 -5.78
N ALA A 269 -1.69 19.01 -6.23
CA ALA A 269 -2.32 19.50 -7.44
C ALA A 269 -1.70 18.83 -8.67
N LEU A 270 -2.54 18.21 -9.50
CA LEU A 270 -2.17 17.73 -10.82
C LEU A 270 -2.42 18.82 -11.86
N LEU A 271 -1.60 18.84 -12.90
CA LEU A 271 -1.86 19.65 -14.07
C LEU A 271 -3.13 19.18 -14.77
N VAL A 272 -3.90 20.12 -15.31
CA VAL A 272 -5.08 19.77 -16.13
C VAL A 272 -4.63 19.36 -17.53
N HIS A 273 -3.62 20.04 -18.06
CA HIS A 273 -2.95 19.76 -19.34
C HIS A 273 -1.45 19.95 -19.14
N GLN A 274 -0.62 19.23 -19.89
CA GLN A 274 0.82 19.45 -19.91
C GLN A 274 1.15 20.89 -20.36
N ASP A 275 2.20 21.48 -19.80
CA ASP A 275 2.74 22.75 -20.32
C ASP A 275 3.67 22.47 -21.51
N ASP A 276 3.25 22.87 -22.72
CA ASP A 276 4.03 22.71 -23.95
C ASP A 276 5.41 23.43 -23.92
N ASN A 277 5.70 24.22 -22.87
CA ASN A 277 6.95 24.96 -22.71
C ASN A 277 7.94 24.33 -21.73
N ASP A 278 7.57 23.26 -21.03
CA ASP A 278 8.52 22.52 -20.18
C ASP A 278 9.27 21.44 -21.01
N GLU A 279 10.55 21.25 -20.69
CA GLU A 279 11.38 20.20 -21.29
C GLU A 279 11.24 18.85 -20.53
N GLY A 280 10.60 18.84 -19.35
CA GLY A 280 10.35 17.67 -18.51
C GLY A 280 9.06 16.90 -18.83
N PHE A 281 8.92 15.69 -18.26
CA PHE A 281 7.67 14.94 -18.31
C PHE A 281 6.78 15.35 -17.14
N GLU A 282 5.54 15.74 -17.44
CA GLU A 282 4.54 16.09 -16.42
C GLU A 282 3.30 15.19 -16.55
N LEU A 283 2.69 14.80 -15.42
CA LEU A 283 1.43 14.05 -15.45
C LEU A 283 0.22 14.99 -15.54
N SER A 284 -0.46 14.94 -16.68
CA SER A 284 -1.74 15.62 -16.88
C SER A 284 -2.93 14.76 -16.47
N LEU A 285 -3.87 15.36 -15.74
CA LEU A 285 -5.13 14.71 -15.37
C LEU A 285 -5.95 14.34 -16.61
N VAL A 286 -6.04 15.22 -17.62
CA VAL A 286 -6.82 14.95 -18.83
C VAL A 286 -6.24 13.76 -19.59
N GLU A 287 -4.92 13.67 -19.71
CA GLU A 287 -4.28 12.56 -20.43
C GLU A 287 -4.47 11.22 -19.70
N VAL A 288 -4.42 11.23 -18.37
CA VAL A 288 -4.71 10.03 -17.57
C VAL A 288 -6.16 9.60 -17.75
N LEU A 289 -7.12 10.53 -17.74
CA LEU A 289 -8.54 10.24 -17.91
C LEU A 289 -8.87 9.76 -19.33
N ASP A 290 -8.31 10.41 -20.35
CA ASP A 290 -8.46 9.98 -21.75
C ASP A 290 -7.87 8.58 -21.94
N SER A 291 -6.66 8.35 -21.39
CA SER A 291 -6.03 7.03 -21.42
C SER A 291 -6.80 5.96 -20.66
N ALA A 292 -7.46 6.33 -19.55
CA ALA A 292 -8.34 5.42 -18.80
C ALA A 292 -9.60 5.07 -19.62
N GLY A 293 -10.13 6.01 -20.39
CA GLY A 293 -11.21 5.77 -21.36
C GLY A 293 -10.79 4.81 -22.47
N ASP A 294 -9.58 4.95 -23.00
CA ASP A 294 -9.03 3.99 -23.98
C ASP A 294 -8.89 2.58 -23.39
N VAL A 295 -8.48 2.47 -22.13
CA VAL A 295 -8.42 1.18 -21.40
C VAL A 295 -9.82 0.61 -21.22
N ALA A 296 -10.80 1.43 -20.85
CA ALA A 296 -12.19 1.00 -20.70
C ALA A 296 -12.77 0.46 -22.01
N ALA A 297 -12.52 1.15 -23.13
CA ALA A 297 -12.91 0.71 -24.46
C ALA A 297 -12.23 -0.61 -24.85
N ALA A 298 -10.94 -0.79 -24.52
CA ALA A 298 -10.23 -2.05 -24.74
C ALA A 298 -10.80 -3.20 -23.89
N ALA A 299 -11.15 -2.94 -22.63
CA ALA A 299 -11.78 -3.92 -21.75
C ALA A 299 -13.17 -4.34 -22.26
N ALA A 300 -14.00 -3.39 -22.71
CA ALA A 300 -15.30 -3.68 -23.31
C ALA A 300 -15.17 -4.56 -24.57
N GLN A 301 -14.18 -4.26 -25.43
CA GLN A 301 -13.86 -5.10 -26.59
C GLN A 301 -13.43 -6.51 -26.19
N ALA A 302 -12.63 -6.65 -25.13
CA ALA A 302 -12.19 -7.95 -24.62
C ALA A 302 -13.37 -8.79 -24.10
N ILE A 303 -14.31 -8.18 -23.36
CA ILE A 303 -15.55 -8.83 -22.92
C ILE A 303 -16.39 -9.29 -24.12
N ALA A 304 -16.56 -8.44 -25.13
CA ALA A 304 -17.33 -8.76 -26.32
C ALA A 304 -16.70 -9.87 -27.18
N ALA A 305 -15.35 -9.96 -27.19
CA ALA A 305 -14.60 -10.97 -27.93
C ALA A 305 -14.53 -12.33 -27.21
N ASP A 306 -14.74 -12.36 -25.89
CA ASP A 306 -14.70 -13.60 -25.10
C ASP A 306 -15.95 -14.45 -25.34
N LYS A 307 -15.76 -15.73 -25.68
CA LYS A 307 -16.84 -16.65 -26.07
C LYS A 307 -17.82 -16.98 -24.96
N ILE A 308 -17.40 -16.86 -23.70
CA ILE A 308 -18.22 -17.15 -22.53
C ILE A 308 -18.90 -15.85 -22.11
N LEU A 309 -18.12 -14.78 -21.89
CA LEU A 309 -18.65 -13.50 -21.42
C LEU A 309 -19.61 -12.87 -22.42
N SER A 310 -19.39 -13.02 -23.73
CA SER A 310 -20.30 -12.51 -24.76
C SER A 310 -21.70 -13.14 -24.73
N THR A 311 -21.90 -14.22 -23.97
CA THR A 311 -23.19 -14.89 -23.80
C THR A 311 -23.87 -14.56 -22.46
N GLN A 312 -23.20 -13.81 -21.59
CA GLN A 312 -23.69 -13.35 -20.30
C GLN A 312 -24.32 -11.96 -20.41
N ASP A 313 -25.11 -11.59 -19.40
CA ASP A 313 -25.64 -10.23 -19.29
C ASP A 313 -24.60 -9.33 -18.62
N ASN A 314 -23.87 -8.58 -19.44
CA ASN A 314 -22.86 -7.61 -19.02
C ASN A 314 -23.35 -6.17 -19.28
N SER A 315 -24.65 -5.94 -19.40
CA SER A 315 -25.19 -4.64 -19.82
C SER A 315 -24.86 -3.51 -18.84
N GLU A 316 -24.86 -3.78 -17.54
CA GLU A 316 -24.50 -2.82 -16.50
C GLU A 316 -23.02 -2.43 -16.60
N ILE A 317 -22.11 -3.40 -16.55
CA ILE A 317 -20.67 -3.13 -16.61
C ILE A 317 -20.26 -2.47 -17.93
N LEU A 318 -20.86 -2.85 -19.07
CA LEU A 318 -20.58 -2.19 -20.35
C LEU A 318 -21.07 -0.73 -20.35
N SER A 319 -22.19 -0.43 -19.68
CA SER A 319 -22.65 0.95 -19.49
C SER A 319 -21.75 1.76 -18.58
N GLU A 320 -21.04 1.13 -17.63
CA GLU A 320 -20.04 1.82 -16.81
C GLU A 320 -18.73 2.08 -17.58
N LEU A 321 -18.33 1.18 -18.49
CA LEU A 321 -17.15 1.36 -19.34
C LEU A 321 -17.34 2.42 -20.44
N ASP A 322 -18.59 2.71 -20.81
CA ASP A 322 -18.93 3.73 -21.81
C ASP A 322 -18.99 5.17 -21.24
N GLN A 323 -18.82 5.35 -19.92
CA GLN A 323 -18.90 6.64 -19.20
C GLN A 323 -17.53 7.29 -18.98
#